data_AF-A0A136N165-F1
#
_entry.id   AF-A0A136N165-F1
#
_cell.length_a   1.000
_cell.length_b   1.000
_cell.length_c   1.000
_cell.angle_alpha   90.00
_cell.angle_beta   90.00
_cell.angle_gamma   90.00
#
_symmetry.space_group_name_H-M   'P 1'
#
loop_
_entity.id
_entity.type
_entity.pdbx_description
1 polymer ?
#
loop_
_entity_poly.entity_id
_entity_poly.type
_entity_poly.pdbx_seq_one_letter_code
_entity_poly.pdbx_strand_id
1 'polypeptide(L)'
;MKKFLILLAITSFFSCGGLKDVSKLKEKDVVLSVHKGPCGGKCSVYNIDIYKNRYAVYEGIANVEKYGIYAVKLSKEQMNELTSVFDANDFFGFDDNYPIESPDFPVITLKYNKENRSKTVTGSIHRPQKVLDLQYALENLAKLPNLKLIKANAPTTVEGQPQANEVSQIIDNEIIVQLQPNISMRSWMEKYAKFQVRVTNKIQATPPKWVIYFNKNLVDADGFLKILQNDKEVKNAEFNKKITHR
;
A
#
# COMPACT_ATOMS: atom_id res chain seq x y z
N MET A 1 -36.52 34.38 -49.01
CA MET A 1 -35.51 35.05 -48.16
C MET A 1 -35.18 34.12 -47.01
N LYS A 2 -33.89 33.84 -46.84
CA LYS A 2 -33.30 32.91 -45.86
C LYS A 2 -33.67 33.30 -44.43
N LYS A 3 -33.87 32.29 -43.57
CA LYS A 3 -33.10 32.08 -42.32
C LYS A 3 -33.67 30.86 -41.58
N PHE A 4 -33.14 29.68 -41.92
CA PHE A 4 -33.26 28.49 -41.07
C PHE A 4 -32.16 28.60 -40.01
N LEU A 5 -32.56 28.96 -38.79
CA LEU A 5 -31.69 29.03 -37.62
C LEU A 5 -31.46 27.60 -37.12
N ILE A 6 -30.43 26.94 -37.63
CA ILE A 6 -29.97 25.65 -37.12
C ILE A 6 -29.22 25.93 -35.82
N LEU A 7 -29.90 25.73 -34.69
CA LEU A 7 -29.31 25.75 -33.37
C LEU A 7 -28.47 24.48 -33.21
N LEU A 8 -27.18 24.57 -33.54
CA LEU A 8 -26.21 23.49 -33.37
C LEU A 8 -25.99 23.29 -31.85
N ALA A 9 -26.77 22.40 -31.24
CA ALA A 9 -26.55 21.94 -29.88
C ALA A 9 -25.24 21.15 -29.85
N ILE A 10 -24.14 21.85 -29.57
CA ILE A 10 -22.83 21.27 -29.25
C ILE A 10 -23.02 20.53 -27.91
N THR A 11 -23.45 19.27 -28.02
CA THR A 11 -23.45 18.33 -26.92
C THR A 11 -21.99 17.94 -26.70
N SER A 12 -21.32 18.68 -25.82
CA SER A 12 -20.03 18.30 -25.29
C SER A 12 -20.18 16.95 -24.60
N PHE A 13 -19.86 15.89 -25.35
CA PHE A 13 -19.57 14.57 -24.79
C PHE A 13 -18.33 14.72 -23.92
N PHE A 14 -18.50 15.18 -22.68
CA PHE A 14 -17.59 14.82 -21.61
C PHE A 14 -17.75 13.30 -21.44
N SER A 15 -17.02 12.57 -22.29
CA SER A 15 -16.78 11.14 -22.14
C SER A 15 -16.06 10.98 -20.81
N CYS A 16 -16.84 10.85 -19.75
CA CYS A 16 -16.39 10.45 -18.45
C CYS A 16 -16.04 8.97 -18.57
N GLY A 17 -14.89 8.67 -19.18
CA GLY A 17 -14.22 7.39 -19.10
C GLY A 17 -13.87 7.17 -17.64
N GLY A 18 -14.83 6.64 -16.88
CA GLY A 18 -14.76 6.55 -15.43
C GLY A 18 -13.59 5.71 -14.97
N LEU A 19 -12.97 6.10 -13.87
CA LEU A 19 -11.91 5.38 -13.15
C LEU A 19 -12.41 4.07 -12.50
N LYS A 20 -13.39 3.39 -13.11
CA LYS A 20 -13.97 2.12 -12.64
C LYS A 20 -12.98 0.95 -12.68
N ASP A 21 -11.75 1.18 -13.16
CA ASP A 21 -10.72 0.15 -13.36
C ASP A 21 -9.67 0.11 -12.24
N VAL A 22 -9.65 1.09 -11.33
CA VAL A 22 -8.65 1.16 -10.25
C VAL A 22 -8.77 -0.04 -9.30
N SER A 23 -9.99 -0.55 -9.07
CA SER A 23 -10.23 -1.74 -8.23
C SER A 23 -9.76 -3.06 -8.85
N LYS A 24 -9.39 -3.08 -10.14
CA LYS A 24 -8.90 -4.26 -10.85
C LYS A 24 -7.40 -4.24 -11.09
N LEU A 25 -6.71 -3.19 -10.64
CA LEU A 25 -5.27 -3.07 -10.74
C LEU A 25 -4.59 -4.15 -9.90
N LYS A 26 -3.58 -4.80 -10.48
CA LYS A 26 -2.82 -5.88 -9.85
C LYS A 26 -1.39 -5.44 -9.65
N GLU A 27 -0.80 -5.86 -8.55
CA GLU A 27 0.60 -5.58 -8.20
C GLU A 27 1.58 -5.95 -9.32
N LYS A 28 1.34 -7.07 -10.01
CA LYS A 28 2.17 -7.53 -11.13
C LYS A 28 2.16 -6.60 -12.36
N ASP A 29 1.22 -5.66 -12.40
CA ASP A 29 1.05 -4.72 -13.51
C ASP A 29 1.65 -3.34 -13.18
N VAL A 30 2.26 -3.16 -12.00
CA VAL A 30 3.02 -1.96 -11.64
C VAL A 30 4.27 -1.87 -12.51
N VAL A 31 4.48 -0.71 -13.12
CA VAL A 31 5.65 -0.36 -13.94
C VAL A 31 6.62 0.47 -13.13
N LEU A 32 6.16 1.55 -12.49
CA LEU A 32 6.97 2.42 -11.64
C LEU A 32 6.29 2.54 -10.28
N SER A 33 7.08 2.55 -9.21
CA SER A 33 6.55 2.94 -7.90
C SER A 33 7.55 3.71 -7.06
N VAL A 34 7.02 4.53 -6.16
CA VAL A 34 7.73 5.09 -5.01
C VAL A 34 6.89 4.95 -3.76
N HIS A 35 7.45 4.31 -2.74
CA HIS A 35 6.84 4.16 -1.42
C HIS A 35 7.72 4.87 -0.40
N LYS A 36 7.13 5.82 0.33
CA LYS A 36 7.81 6.57 1.39
C LYS A 36 7.21 6.20 2.73
N GLY A 37 8.01 5.52 3.55
CA GLY A 37 7.64 5.08 4.89
C GLY A 37 7.63 6.21 5.92
N PRO A 38 7.13 5.90 7.14
CA PRO A 38 7.17 6.82 8.27
C PRO A 38 8.59 7.09 8.74
N CYS A 39 8.73 8.13 9.55
CA CYS A 39 9.97 8.56 10.18
C CYS A 39 9.68 8.92 11.65
N GLY A 40 10.68 9.29 12.44
CA GLY A 40 10.52 9.63 13.87
C GLY A 40 9.68 10.89 14.16
N GLY A 41 9.24 11.62 13.13
CA GLY A 41 8.45 12.85 13.23
C GLY A 41 7.41 13.01 12.12
N LYS A 42 7.12 14.27 11.75
CA LYS A 42 6.07 14.65 10.78
C LYS A 42 6.44 14.44 9.30
N CYS A 43 7.13 13.35 8.95
CA CYS A 43 7.39 13.08 7.53
C CYS A 43 6.10 12.72 6.81
N SER A 44 5.96 13.21 5.57
CA SER A 44 4.92 12.73 4.67
C SER A 44 5.11 11.25 4.38
N VAL A 45 4.01 10.49 4.46
CA VAL A 45 3.94 9.06 4.18
C VAL A 45 2.94 8.86 3.06
N TYR A 46 3.37 8.20 1.99
CA TYR A 46 2.55 7.98 0.81
C TYR A 46 3.09 6.83 -0.05
N ASN A 47 2.22 6.35 -0.95
CA ASN A 47 2.58 5.43 -2.04
C ASN A 47 2.18 6.04 -3.39
N ILE A 48 3.01 5.83 -4.41
CA ILE A 48 2.67 6.13 -5.80
C ILE A 48 2.97 4.90 -6.62
N ASP A 49 1.96 4.39 -7.31
CA ASP A 49 2.08 3.25 -8.22
C ASP A 49 1.57 3.63 -9.61
N ILE A 50 2.36 3.34 -10.64
CA ILE A 50 2.00 3.56 -12.04
C ILE A 50 1.90 2.21 -12.73
N TYR A 51 0.75 1.92 -13.32
CA TYR A 51 0.43 0.62 -13.89
C TYR A 51 0.59 0.61 -15.43
N LYS A 52 0.75 -0.59 -16.01
CA LYS A 52 0.88 -0.81 -17.47
C LYS A 52 -0.26 -0.20 -18.29
N ASN A 53 -1.46 -0.13 -17.72
CA ASN A 53 -2.63 0.49 -18.35
C ASN A 53 -2.69 2.03 -18.18
N ARG A 54 -1.57 2.64 -17.71
CA ARG A 54 -1.35 4.08 -17.50
C ARG A 54 -2.14 4.70 -16.36
N TYR A 55 -2.76 3.91 -15.48
CA TYR A 55 -3.25 4.48 -14.23
C TYR A 55 -2.07 4.81 -13.33
N ALA A 56 -2.04 6.03 -12.81
CA ALA A 56 -1.21 6.42 -11.68
C ALA A 56 -2.12 6.53 -10.46
N VAL A 57 -1.75 5.83 -9.40
CA VAL A 57 -2.48 5.79 -8.12
C VAL A 57 -1.57 6.41 -7.07
N TYR A 58 -2.06 7.45 -6.41
CA TYR A 58 -1.41 8.08 -5.26
C TYR A 58 -2.24 7.75 -4.03
N GLU A 59 -1.61 7.17 -3.02
CA GLU A 59 -2.19 6.95 -1.70
C GLU A 59 -1.49 7.85 -0.69
N GLY A 60 -2.20 8.89 -0.25
CA GLY A 60 -1.74 9.73 0.84
C GLY A 60 -2.13 9.15 2.19
N ILE A 61 -1.13 8.89 3.03
CA ILE A 61 -1.30 8.13 4.28
C ILE A 61 -1.20 9.06 5.50
N ALA A 62 -0.10 9.80 5.64
CA ALA A 62 0.17 10.61 6.82
C ALA A 62 0.94 11.89 6.49
N ASN A 63 0.68 12.98 7.21
CA ASN A 63 1.35 14.29 7.05
C ASN A 63 1.45 14.76 5.58
N VAL A 64 0.37 14.59 4.82
CA VAL A 64 0.26 14.97 3.40
C VAL A 64 -0.90 15.95 3.21
N GLU A 65 -0.87 16.75 2.15
CA GLU A 65 -2.00 17.65 1.84
C GLU A 65 -3.23 16.87 1.35
N LYS A 66 -3.00 15.83 0.55
CA LYS A 66 -4.04 14.98 -0.03
C LYS A 66 -4.05 13.63 0.67
N TYR A 67 -5.06 13.39 1.52
CA TYR A 67 -5.29 12.09 2.16
C TYR A 67 -6.26 11.23 1.35
N GLY A 68 -5.98 9.92 1.32
CA GLY A 68 -6.80 8.97 0.58
C GLY A 68 -6.14 8.48 -0.71
N ILE A 69 -6.90 7.66 -1.43
CA ILE A 69 -6.49 7.09 -2.71
C ILE A 69 -7.03 8.00 -3.81
N TYR A 70 -6.12 8.58 -4.56
CA TYR A 70 -6.38 9.34 -5.77
C TYR A 70 -5.86 8.56 -6.96
N ALA A 71 -6.55 8.67 -8.08
CA ALA A 71 -6.08 8.08 -9.31
C ALA A 71 -6.28 9.03 -10.48
N VAL A 72 -5.39 8.89 -11.46
CA VAL A 72 -5.45 9.58 -12.73
C VAL A 72 -5.01 8.62 -13.82
N LYS A 73 -5.60 8.73 -15.00
CA LYS A 73 -5.13 7.99 -16.17
C LYS A 73 -4.19 8.89 -16.96
N LEU A 74 -2.92 8.51 -17.05
CA LEU A 74 -1.90 9.22 -17.80
C LEU A 74 -2.14 9.08 -19.30
N SER A 75 -1.79 10.13 -20.04
CA SER A 75 -1.65 10.04 -21.49
C SER A 75 -0.49 9.10 -21.84
N LYS A 76 -0.41 8.68 -23.10
CA LYS A 76 0.70 7.83 -23.56
C LYS A 76 2.03 8.60 -23.48
N GLU A 77 1.98 9.88 -23.79
CA GLU A 77 3.11 10.81 -23.78
C GLU A 77 3.65 10.98 -22.36
N GLN A 78 2.77 11.23 -21.36
CA GLN A 78 3.15 11.34 -19.95
C GLN A 78 3.78 10.05 -19.42
N MET A 79 3.22 8.89 -19.78
CA MET A 79 3.79 7.59 -19.40
C MET A 79 5.19 7.42 -20.00
N ASN A 80 5.35 7.70 -21.29
CA ASN A 80 6.62 7.56 -22.00
C ASN A 80 7.69 8.51 -21.46
N GLU A 81 7.32 9.76 -21.16
CA GLU A 81 8.22 10.75 -20.57
C GLU A 81 8.76 10.25 -19.23
N LEU A 82 7.89 9.80 -18.32
CA LEU A 82 8.29 9.25 -17.03
C LEU A 82 9.25 8.07 -17.15
N THR A 83 8.93 7.08 -17.98
CA THR A 83 9.82 5.92 -18.17
C THR A 83 11.14 6.32 -18.83
N SER A 84 11.13 7.30 -19.73
CA SER A 84 12.34 7.80 -20.40
C SER A 84 13.29 8.49 -19.43
N VAL A 85 12.76 9.19 -18.41
CA VAL A 85 13.60 9.79 -17.35
C VAL A 85 14.32 8.71 -16.55
N PHE A 86 13.65 7.59 -16.23
CA PHE A 86 14.29 6.45 -15.56
C PHE A 86 15.35 5.76 -16.42
N ASP A 87 15.06 5.58 -17.72
CA ASP A 87 16.00 5.01 -18.68
C ASP A 87 17.24 5.90 -18.86
N ALA A 88 17.05 7.21 -19.04
CA ALA A 88 18.14 8.17 -19.24
C ALA A 88 19.07 8.30 -18.02
N ASN A 89 18.57 7.96 -16.83
CA ASN A 89 19.37 7.95 -15.60
C ASN A 89 19.99 6.59 -15.27
N ASP A 90 19.84 5.59 -16.14
CA ASP A 90 20.29 4.21 -15.94
C ASP A 90 19.87 3.64 -14.58
N PHE A 91 18.56 3.70 -14.28
CA PHE A 91 18.05 3.30 -12.97
C PHE A 91 18.46 1.87 -12.56
N PHE A 92 18.63 0.97 -13.53
CA PHE A 92 19.04 -0.41 -13.27
C PHE A 92 20.51 -0.55 -12.82
N GLY A 93 21.35 0.45 -13.09
CA GLY A 93 22.75 0.48 -12.69
C GLY A 93 23.00 0.94 -11.25
N PHE A 94 21.99 1.48 -10.55
CA PHE A 94 22.13 1.85 -9.13
C PHE A 94 22.26 0.63 -8.22
N ASP A 95 22.80 0.80 -7.01
CA ASP A 95 22.73 -0.23 -5.98
C ASP A 95 21.30 -0.47 -5.50
N ASP A 96 20.99 -1.72 -5.12
CA ASP A 96 19.66 -2.09 -4.61
C ASP A 96 19.37 -1.45 -3.24
N ASN A 97 20.41 -1.24 -2.44
CA ASN A 97 20.28 -0.76 -1.06
C ASN A 97 21.33 0.31 -0.77
N TYR A 98 20.87 1.44 -0.24
CA TYR A 98 21.72 2.50 0.31
C TYR A 98 21.54 2.55 1.84
N PRO A 99 22.58 2.96 2.58
CA PRO A 99 22.52 3.04 4.04
C PRO A 99 21.36 3.90 4.56
N ILE A 100 20.80 3.46 5.68
CA ILE A 100 19.80 4.20 6.46
C ILE A 100 20.48 4.52 7.78
N GLU A 101 20.94 5.76 7.93
CA GLU A 101 21.80 6.17 9.05
C GLU A 101 21.07 6.20 10.39
N SER A 102 19.75 6.42 10.37
CA SER A 102 18.93 6.47 11.57
C SER A 102 17.57 5.81 11.32
N PRO A 103 17.04 5.05 12.30
CA PRO A 103 15.65 4.61 12.32
C PRO A 103 14.64 5.78 12.27
N ASP A 104 15.08 7.00 12.62
CA ASP A 104 14.24 8.19 12.57
C ASP A 104 14.05 8.74 11.16
N PHE A 105 14.85 8.29 10.18
CA PHE A 105 14.70 8.71 8.79
C PHE A 105 13.75 7.80 8.01
N PRO A 106 13.00 8.35 7.04
CA PRO A 106 12.08 7.55 6.27
C PRO A 106 12.84 6.57 5.37
N VAL A 107 12.32 5.35 5.29
CA VAL A 107 12.71 4.39 4.25
C VAL A 107 11.94 4.73 2.99
N ILE A 108 12.66 4.85 1.87
CA ILE A 108 12.09 5.16 0.57
C ILE A 108 12.50 4.06 -0.40
N THR A 109 11.50 3.46 -1.04
CA THR A 109 11.66 2.36 -1.99
C THR A 109 11.16 2.82 -3.35
N LEU A 110 12.05 2.81 -4.35
CA LEU A 110 11.68 3.00 -5.75
C LEU A 110 11.74 1.66 -6.47
N LYS A 111 10.79 1.42 -7.38
CA LYS A 111 10.77 0.23 -8.23
C LYS A 111 10.58 0.62 -9.68
N TYR A 112 11.28 -0.07 -10.57
CA TYR A 112 11.05 0.00 -12.00
C TYR A 112 11.00 -1.40 -12.61
N ASN A 113 9.81 -1.77 -13.13
CA ASN A 113 9.58 -2.98 -13.91
C ASN A 113 9.51 -2.62 -15.40
N LYS A 114 10.44 -3.13 -16.18
CA LYS A 114 10.50 -2.94 -17.63
C LYS A 114 10.64 -4.30 -18.31
N GLU A 115 9.59 -4.71 -19.03
CA GLU A 115 9.53 -6.00 -19.72
C GLU A 115 9.86 -7.17 -18.77
N ASN A 116 11.05 -7.79 -18.94
CA ASN A 116 11.53 -8.93 -18.14
C ASN A 116 12.55 -8.52 -17.06
N ARG A 117 12.79 -7.22 -16.87
CA ARG A 117 13.71 -6.69 -15.86
C ARG A 117 12.92 -5.98 -14.77
N SER A 118 13.36 -6.17 -13.53
CA SER A 118 12.85 -5.47 -12.36
C SER A 118 14.03 -4.96 -11.56
N LYS A 119 13.95 -3.71 -11.09
CA LYS A 119 14.91 -3.11 -10.17
C LYS A 119 14.17 -2.49 -9.02
N THR A 120 14.70 -2.69 -7.82
CA THR A 120 14.26 -2.01 -6.60
C THR A 120 15.45 -1.29 -6.00
N VAL A 121 15.28 -0.02 -5.65
CA VAL A 121 16.29 0.79 -4.95
C VAL A 121 15.69 1.26 -3.63
N THR A 122 16.29 0.85 -2.52
CA THR A 122 15.85 1.17 -1.17
C THR A 122 16.89 2.02 -0.45
N GLY A 123 16.47 3.03 0.30
CA GLY A 123 17.37 3.82 1.13
C GLY A 123 16.67 5.00 1.79
N SER A 124 17.44 5.99 2.25
CA SER A 124 16.90 7.18 2.89
C SER A 124 17.38 8.48 2.21
N ILE A 125 17.70 9.53 2.95
CA ILE A 125 18.05 10.85 2.41
C ILE A 125 19.38 10.88 1.63
N HIS A 126 20.33 9.98 1.94
CA HIS A 126 21.68 9.96 1.34
C HIS A 126 21.84 9.03 0.13
N ARG A 127 20.77 8.86 -0.66
CA ARG A 127 20.85 8.18 -1.96
C ARG A 127 21.51 9.09 -3.01
N PRO A 128 22.02 8.56 -4.14
CA PRO A 128 22.56 9.40 -5.20
C PRO A 128 21.54 10.44 -5.66
N GLN A 129 21.99 11.67 -5.95
CA GLN A 129 21.09 12.78 -6.31
C GLN A 129 20.11 12.40 -7.43
N LYS A 130 20.59 11.66 -8.44
CA LYS A 130 19.75 11.14 -9.53
C LYS A 130 18.56 10.29 -9.03
N VAL A 131 18.73 9.49 -7.99
CA VAL A 131 17.65 8.69 -7.39
C VAL A 131 16.63 9.59 -6.69
N LEU A 132 17.07 10.67 -6.03
CA LEU A 132 16.17 11.67 -5.45
C LEU A 132 15.37 12.38 -6.54
N ASP A 133 16.01 12.77 -7.64
CA ASP A 133 15.35 13.43 -8.77
C ASP A 133 14.27 12.52 -9.40
N LEU A 134 14.55 11.22 -9.53
CA LEU A 134 13.57 10.23 -9.99
C LEU A 134 12.37 10.08 -9.05
N GLN A 135 12.60 10.13 -7.73
CA GLN A 135 11.51 10.19 -6.76
C GLN A 135 10.66 11.45 -6.97
N TYR A 136 11.29 12.63 -7.10
CA TYR A 136 10.55 13.88 -7.29
C TYR A 136 9.73 13.89 -8.59
N ALA A 137 10.23 13.25 -9.65
CA ALA A 137 9.48 13.07 -10.89
C ALA A 137 8.16 12.30 -10.66
N LEU A 138 8.19 11.24 -9.84
CA LEU A 138 6.99 10.50 -9.46
C LEU A 138 6.08 11.30 -8.51
N GLU A 139 6.65 11.98 -7.51
CA GLU A 139 5.88 12.81 -6.57
C GLU A 139 5.09 13.95 -7.24
N ASN A 140 5.60 14.50 -8.35
CA ASN A 140 4.88 15.52 -9.11
C ASN A 140 3.53 15.03 -9.66
N LEU A 141 3.33 13.72 -9.80
CA LEU A 141 2.03 13.15 -10.14
C LEU A 141 0.97 13.43 -9.08
N ALA A 142 1.35 13.48 -7.79
CA ALA A 142 0.45 13.80 -6.69
C ALA A 142 -0.07 15.25 -6.74
N LYS A 143 0.57 16.12 -7.53
CA LYS A 143 0.20 17.52 -7.71
C LYS A 143 -0.69 17.78 -8.93
N LEU A 144 -0.96 16.77 -9.75
CA LEU A 144 -1.77 16.94 -10.96
C LEU A 144 -3.20 17.43 -10.63
N PRO A 145 -3.73 18.42 -11.36
CA PRO A 145 -5.04 19.02 -11.08
C PRO A 145 -6.21 18.08 -11.40
N ASN A 146 -5.98 17.06 -12.24
CA ASN A 146 -6.99 16.10 -12.69
C ASN A 146 -6.99 14.78 -11.88
N LEU A 147 -6.30 14.73 -10.74
CA LEU A 147 -6.39 13.62 -9.80
C LEU A 147 -7.82 13.49 -9.28
N LYS A 148 -8.41 12.30 -9.44
CA LYS A 148 -9.75 12.03 -8.93
C LYS A 148 -9.65 11.21 -7.65
N LEU A 149 -10.34 11.66 -6.61
CA LEU A 149 -10.48 10.90 -5.38
C LEU A 149 -11.28 9.62 -5.65
N ILE A 150 -10.68 8.47 -5.33
CA ILE A 150 -11.30 7.14 -5.44
C ILE A 150 -11.79 6.69 -4.08
N LYS A 151 -11.03 6.98 -3.03
CA LYS A 151 -11.37 6.67 -1.64
C LYS A 151 -10.81 7.74 -0.72
N ALA A 152 -11.67 8.41 0.03
CA ALA A 152 -11.25 9.34 1.08
C ALA A 152 -10.66 8.59 2.27
N ASN A 153 -9.55 9.10 2.82
CA ASN A 153 -9.06 8.76 4.15
C ASN A 153 -9.03 10.06 4.98
N ALA A 154 -9.25 9.97 6.29
CA ALA A 154 -9.11 11.13 7.17
C ALA A 154 -7.62 11.49 7.37
N PRO A 155 -7.27 12.78 7.61
CA PRO A 155 -5.92 13.18 7.98
C PRO A 155 -5.40 12.44 9.22
N THR A 156 -4.27 11.76 9.09
CA THR A 156 -3.50 11.23 10.22
C THR A 156 -2.28 12.12 10.41
N THR A 157 -2.31 12.99 11.42
CA THR A 157 -1.15 13.76 11.88
C THR A 157 -0.32 12.87 12.79
N VAL A 158 0.91 12.55 12.39
CA VAL A 158 1.84 11.80 13.24
C VAL A 158 2.63 12.81 14.04
N GLU A 159 2.23 13.05 15.28
CA GLU A 159 3.09 13.73 16.26
C GLU A 159 2.69 13.32 17.67
N GLY A 160 3.59 12.63 18.38
CA GLY A 160 3.56 12.38 19.82
C GLY A 160 2.35 11.59 20.35
N GLN A 161 2.55 10.32 20.70
CA GLN A 161 1.58 9.49 21.44
C GLN A 161 1.07 10.16 22.74
N PRO A 162 -0.06 9.73 23.34
CA PRO A 162 -1.22 8.99 22.80
C PRO A 162 -2.58 9.56 23.27
N GLN A 163 -3.63 9.66 22.44
CA GLN A 163 -5.03 9.44 22.89
C GLN A 163 -5.98 8.98 21.75
N ALA A 164 -6.47 7.75 21.92
CA ALA A 164 -7.74 7.16 21.50
C ALA A 164 -8.46 7.74 20.26
N ASN A 165 -8.25 7.07 19.12
CA ASN A 165 -9.33 6.61 18.23
C ASN A 165 -8.72 5.63 17.22
N GLU A 166 -8.51 4.40 17.70
CA GLU A 166 -7.91 3.28 16.96
C GLU A 166 -8.85 2.79 15.86
N VAL A 167 -8.49 3.00 14.59
CA VAL A 167 -9.10 2.26 13.48
C VAL A 167 -8.06 1.28 12.97
N SER A 168 -8.14 0.07 13.49
CA SER A 168 -7.29 -1.04 13.08
C SER A 168 -7.73 -1.59 11.72
N GLN A 169 -6.85 -1.58 10.72
CA GLN A 169 -7.09 -2.36 9.49
C GLN A 169 -6.81 -3.84 9.77
N ILE A 170 -7.87 -4.65 9.65
CA ILE A 170 -7.83 -6.10 9.84
C ILE A 170 -7.05 -6.73 8.68
N ILE A 171 -6.02 -7.51 9.00
CA ILE A 171 -5.41 -8.46 8.08
C ILE A 171 -6.25 -9.74 8.16
N ASP A 172 -7.16 -9.90 7.22
CA ASP A 172 -8.22 -10.93 7.24
C ASP A 172 -7.73 -12.37 7.02
N ASN A 173 -6.43 -12.59 6.79
CA ASN A 173 -5.80 -13.92 6.71
C ASN A 173 -4.78 -14.18 7.84
N GLU A 174 -4.67 -13.26 8.80
CA GLU A 174 -3.79 -13.40 9.96
C GLU A 174 -4.57 -13.24 11.26
N ILE A 175 -4.33 -14.14 12.20
CA ILE A 175 -4.95 -14.11 13.52
C ILE A 175 -3.84 -14.10 14.57
N ILE A 176 -3.96 -13.21 15.54
CA ILE A 176 -3.16 -13.25 16.76
C ILE A 176 -3.85 -14.22 17.72
N VAL A 177 -3.15 -15.29 18.07
CA VAL A 177 -3.63 -16.30 19.02
C VAL A 177 -2.81 -16.30 20.30
N GLN A 178 -3.48 -16.49 21.42
CA GLN A 178 -2.90 -16.70 22.73
C GLN A 178 -3.47 -17.99 23.30
N LEU A 179 -2.60 -18.95 23.63
CA LEU A 179 -3.01 -20.25 24.15
C LEU A 179 -3.10 -20.24 25.68
N GLN A 180 -3.85 -21.20 26.24
CA GLN A 180 -3.84 -21.46 27.67
C GLN A 180 -2.44 -21.88 28.14
N PRO A 181 -2.09 -21.65 29.42
CA PRO A 181 -0.83 -22.13 29.99
C PRO A 181 -0.66 -23.64 29.77
N ASN A 182 0.57 -24.08 29.53
CA ASN A 182 0.96 -25.48 29.30
C ASN A 182 0.47 -26.11 27.97
N ILE A 183 -0.17 -25.35 27.08
CA ILE A 183 -0.51 -25.83 25.73
C ILE A 183 0.67 -25.59 24.77
N SER A 184 1.09 -26.65 24.07
CA SER A 184 2.14 -26.57 23.05
C SER A 184 1.58 -26.03 21.73
N MET A 185 2.13 -24.92 21.25
CA MET A 185 1.77 -24.32 19.96
C MET A 185 1.85 -25.32 18.79
N ARG A 186 2.85 -26.23 18.82
CA ARG A 186 3.01 -27.25 17.77
C ARG A 186 1.84 -28.23 17.76
N SER A 187 1.54 -28.84 18.91
CA SER A 187 0.46 -29.83 19.04
C SER A 187 -0.91 -29.19 18.81
N TRP A 188 -1.10 -27.95 19.23
CA TRP A 188 -2.32 -27.19 18.99
C TRP A 188 -2.56 -26.92 17.49
N MET A 189 -1.52 -26.52 16.73
CA MET A 189 -1.65 -26.25 15.29
C MET A 189 -2.02 -27.49 14.46
N GLU A 190 -1.62 -28.68 14.89
CA GLU A 190 -1.94 -29.94 14.18
C GLU A 190 -3.46 -30.16 14.06
N LYS A 191 -4.26 -29.72 15.05
CA LYS A 191 -5.74 -29.74 15.00
C LYS A 191 -6.32 -28.96 13.83
N TYR A 192 -5.57 -27.97 13.33
CA TYR A 192 -5.99 -27.04 12.28
C TYR A 192 -5.20 -27.21 10.98
N ALA A 193 -4.45 -28.30 10.81
CA ALA A 193 -3.66 -28.58 9.60
C ALA A 193 -4.50 -28.53 8.31
N LYS A 194 -5.78 -28.90 8.37
CA LYS A 194 -6.72 -28.83 7.22
C LYS A 194 -6.95 -27.42 6.68
N PHE A 195 -6.66 -26.37 7.46
CA PHE A 195 -6.75 -24.97 7.05
C PHE A 195 -5.38 -24.38 6.67
N GLN A 196 -4.34 -25.22 6.61
CA GLN A 196 -2.96 -24.86 6.28
C GLN A 196 -2.40 -23.76 7.20
N VAL A 197 -2.68 -23.89 8.50
CA VAL A 197 -2.21 -22.95 9.52
C VAL A 197 -0.70 -22.99 9.67
N ARG A 198 -0.07 -21.81 9.75
CA ARG A 198 1.36 -21.66 10.03
C ARG A 198 1.64 -20.43 10.89
N VAL A 199 2.68 -20.49 11.73
CA VAL A 199 3.16 -19.31 12.45
C VAL A 199 3.92 -18.39 11.49
N THR A 200 3.57 -17.11 11.49
CA THR A 200 4.28 -16.07 10.72
C THR A 200 5.14 -15.18 11.61
N ASN A 201 4.73 -14.97 12.86
CA ASN A 201 5.49 -14.18 13.82
C ASN A 201 5.16 -14.57 15.27
N LYS A 202 6.04 -14.23 16.21
CA LYS A 202 5.83 -14.35 17.66
C LYS A 202 5.90 -12.97 18.30
N ILE A 203 4.86 -12.62 19.07
CA ILE A 203 4.78 -11.36 19.81
C ILE A 203 5.19 -11.63 21.25
N GLN A 204 6.14 -10.84 21.76
CA GLN A 204 6.60 -10.96 23.14
C GLN A 204 5.50 -10.46 24.10
N ALA A 205 4.88 -11.39 24.82
CA ALA A 205 3.84 -11.16 25.81
C ALA A 205 3.86 -12.31 26.85
N THR A 206 3.14 -12.17 27.95
CA THR A 206 3.05 -13.21 29.00
C THR A 206 1.58 -13.51 29.32
N PRO A 207 1.03 -14.68 28.91
CA PRO A 207 1.64 -15.69 28.05
C PRO A 207 1.87 -15.19 26.62
N PRO A 208 2.81 -15.80 25.85
CA PRO A 208 3.17 -15.34 24.52
C PRO A 208 1.97 -15.34 23.56
N LYS A 209 1.99 -14.39 22.63
CA LYS A 209 1.04 -14.31 21.52
C LYS A 209 1.75 -14.73 20.23
N TRP A 210 1.03 -15.35 19.30
CA TRP A 210 1.56 -15.74 18.01
C TRP A 210 0.69 -15.22 16.89
N VAL A 211 1.31 -14.74 15.82
CA VAL A 211 0.61 -14.42 14.58
C VAL A 211 0.61 -15.70 13.74
N ILE A 212 -0.58 -16.15 13.40
CA ILE A 212 -0.79 -17.30 12.52
C ILE A 212 -1.43 -16.85 11.22
N TYR A 213 -1.00 -17.48 10.12
CA TYR A 213 -1.63 -17.38 8.83
C TYR A 213 -2.55 -18.58 8.61
N PHE A 214 -3.66 -18.38 7.90
CA PHE A 214 -4.52 -19.45 7.41
C PHE A 214 -4.93 -19.20 5.94
N ASN A 215 -5.30 -20.26 5.24
CA ASN A 215 -5.66 -20.18 3.83
C ASN A 215 -7.15 -19.81 3.65
N LYS A 216 -7.42 -18.58 3.23
CA LYS A 216 -8.78 -18.04 3.00
C LYS A 216 -9.59 -18.76 1.91
N ASN A 217 -8.95 -19.54 1.05
CA ASN A 217 -9.67 -20.34 0.05
C ASN A 217 -10.30 -21.60 0.68
N LEU A 218 -9.89 -21.98 1.89
CA LEU A 218 -10.37 -23.18 2.60
C LEU A 218 -11.39 -22.86 3.70
N VAL A 219 -11.37 -21.61 4.22
CA VAL A 219 -12.27 -21.13 5.27
C VAL A 219 -12.33 -19.60 5.22
N ASP A 220 -13.51 -19.02 5.43
CA ASP A 220 -13.67 -17.57 5.50
C ASP A 220 -13.08 -17.01 6.81
N ALA A 221 -12.74 -15.72 6.80
CA ALA A 221 -11.99 -15.10 7.88
C ALA A 221 -12.74 -15.10 9.22
N ASP A 222 -14.01 -14.69 9.21
CA ASP A 222 -14.84 -14.63 10.40
C ASP A 222 -15.20 -16.03 10.92
N GLY A 223 -15.44 -16.98 10.01
CA GLY A 223 -15.66 -18.38 10.30
C GLY A 223 -14.48 -19.02 11.00
N PHE A 224 -13.26 -18.78 10.50
CA PHE A 224 -12.05 -19.31 11.13
C PHE A 224 -11.79 -18.67 12.50
N LEU A 225 -11.99 -17.36 12.65
CA LEU A 225 -11.87 -16.70 13.94
C LEU A 225 -12.83 -17.28 14.98
N LYS A 226 -14.09 -17.52 14.62
CA LYS A 226 -15.09 -18.15 15.51
C LYS A 226 -14.71 -19.57 15.92
N ILE A 227 -14.11 -20.35 15.01
CA ILE A 227 -13.61 -21.69 15.34
C ILE A 227 -12.55 -21.61 16.45
N LEU A 228 -11.61 -20.67 16.34
CA LEU A 228 -10.54 -20.50 17.33
C LEU A 228 -11.08 -19.95 18.66
N GLN A 229 -12.03 -19.02 18.64
CA GLN A 229 -12.64 -18.46 19.85
C GLN A 229 -13.44 -19.49 20.67
N ASN A 230 -13.91 -20.57 20.02
CA ASN A 230 -14.63 -21.67 20.68
C ASN A 230 -13.73 -22.83 21.13
N ASP A 231 -12.42 -22.79 20.82
CA ASP A 231 -11.47 -23.80 21.28
C ASP A 231 -11.06 -23.55 22.74
N LYS A 232 -11.29 -24.54 23.61
CA LYS A 232 -10.97 -24.45 25.05
C LYS A 232 -9.48 -24.26 25.34
N GLU A 233 -8.60 -24.63 24.39
CA GLU A 233 -7.15 -24.43 24.51
C GLU A 233 -6.69 -23.03 24.09
N VAL A 234 -7.57 -22.25 23.47
CA VAL A 234 -7.32 -20.86 23.09
C VAL A 234 -7.81 -19.94 24.20
N LYS A 235 -6.89 -19.15 24.75
CA LYS A 235 -7.22 -18.11 25.73
C LYS A 235 -7.77 -16.85 25.06
N ASN A 236 -7.21 -16.48 23.91
CA ASN A 236 -7.68 -15.34 23.11
C ASN A 236 -7.34 -15.55 21.62
N ALA A 237 -8.22 -15.10 20.73
CA ALA A 237 -8.00 -15.03 19.29
C ALA A 237 -8.65 -13.75 18.73
N GLU A 238 -7.85 -12.97 18.01
CA GLU A 238 -8.27 -11.73 17.36
C GLU A 238 -7.56 -11.59 16.01
N PHE A 239 -8.18 -10.92 15.04
CA PHE A 239 -7.47 -10.62 13.79
C PHE A 239 -6.19 -9.84 14.07
N ASN A 240 -5.15 -10.15 13.30
CA ASN A 240 -3.99 -9.28 13.27
C ASN A 240 -4.43 -7.93 12.70
N LYS A 241 -4.04 -6.89 13.39
CA LYS A 241 -4.37 -5.52 13.08
C LYS A 241 -3.06 -4.84 12.76
N LYS A 242 -2.94 -4.22 11.58
CA LYS A 242 -1.87 -3.23 11.45
C LYS A 242 -2.22 -2.09 12.40
N ILE A 243 -1.48 -2.00 13.49
CA ILE A 243 -1.53 -0.85 14.40
C ILE A 243 -0.92 0.30 13.63
N THR A 244 -1.77 1.07 12.98
CA THR A 244 -1.44 2.44 12.61
C THR A 244 -1.67 3.28 13.85
N HIS A 245 -0.59 3.62 14.55
CA HIS A 245 -0.65 4.58 15.66
C HIS A 245 -1.20 5.91 15.13
N ARG A 246 -2.32 6.34 15.72
CA ARG A 246 -2.85 7.68 15.56
C ARG A 246 -2.15 8.60 16.56
#